data_AF-J5X155-F1
#
_entry.id   AF-J5X155-F1
#
_cell.length_a   1.000
_cell.length_b   1.000
_cell.length_c   1.000
_cell.angle_alpha   90.00
_cell.angle_beta   90.00
_cell.angle_gamma   90.00
#
_symmetry.space_group_name_H-M   'P 1'
#
loop_
_entity.id
_entity.type
_entity.pdbx_description
1 polymer ?
#
loop_
_entity_poly.entity_id
_entity_poly.type
_entity_poly.pdbx_seq_one_letter_code
_entity_poly.pdbx_strand_id
1 'polypeptide(L)'
;MASPTIVGRVLDYYDNPIAQCQVGEVQTDEQGYFTIPEKRYHEFTFIGNEAPAVHIHLEVKKEGYEPDAIVMGNPFGGAAPKGTVWDVHDIYLKKIDQKITMERVLENVEREVVYTEDGLLVGFPNMEKEEIPPTLSMRNRQALFDSIKKAANPQKYTHSPMNNMRFKREDIYFTEYLDGQMTKDTTYRGEYLLFLDSLLIIETKHPRIKGMYYTEDFDKYFFKLRKID
;
A
#
# COMPACT_ATOMS: atom_id res chain seq x y z
N MET A 1 12.08 -10.82 -25.50
CA MET A 1 11.50 -10.16 -24.33
C MET A 1 12.41 -9.01 -23.90
N ALA A 2 11.86 -7.89 -23.46
CA ALA A 2 12.64 -6.72 -23.07
C ALA A 2 12.23 -6.37 -21.63
N SER A 3 13.15 -6.45 -20.68
CA SER A 3 12.93 -6.06 -19.29
C SER A 3 13.51 -4.66 -19.07
N PRO A 4 12.75 -3.73 -18.45
CA PRO A 4 13.23 -2.37 -18.16
C PRO A 4 14.33 -2.38 -17.10
N THR A 5 15.01 -1.24 -16.92
CA THR A 5 15.79 -1.00 -15.70
C THR A 5 14.81 -0.89 -14.53
N ILE A 6 15.12 -1.53 -13.41
CA ILE A 6 14.29 -1.46 -12.20
C ILE A 6 15.11 -0.84 -11.09
N VAL A 7 14.57 0.19 -10.46
CA VAL A 7 15.22 0.91 -9.36
C VAL A 7 14.29 0.94 -8.17
N GLY A 8 14.87 1.00 -6.98
CA GLY A 8 14.11 1.13 -5.76
C GLY A 8 15.02 1.10 -4.55
N ARG A 9 14.41 1.05 -3.37
CA ARG A 9 15.12 0.99 -2.10
C ARG A 9 14.46 -0.02 -1.18
N VAL A 10 15.24 -0.70 -0.35
CA VAL A 10 14.74 -1.63 0.65
C VAL A 10 15.01 -1.09 2.04
N LEU A 11 13.94 -0.95 2.81
CA LEU A 11 13.92 -0.43 4.17
C LEU A 11 13.31 -1.46 5.13
N ASP A 12 13.60 -1.34 6.43
CA ASP A 12 12.84 -2.03 7.47
C ASP A 12 11.55 -1.26 7.82
N TYR A 13 10.68 -1.85 8.63
CA TYR A 13 9.42 -1.19 9.02
C TYR A 13 9.61 0.10 9.87
N TYR A 14 10.84 0.36 10.34
CA TYR A 14 11.21 1.60 11.01
C TYR A 14 11.89 2.62 10.07
N ASP A 15 11.85 2.38 8.77
CA ASP A 15 12.42 3.21 7.69
C ASP A 15 13.95 3.24 7.70
N ASN A 16 14.59 2.24 8.33
CA ASN A 16 16.04 2.09 8.26
C ASN A 16 16.43 1.37 6.97
N PRO A 17 17.46 1.83 6.25
CA PRO A 17 17.93 1.14 5.05
C PRO A 17 18.48 -0.24 5.36
N ILE A 18 18.16 -1.21 4.50
CA ILE A 18 18.66 -2.58 4.60
C ILE A 18 19.76 -2.78 3.56
N ALA A 19 21.00 -2.81 4.03
CA ALA A 19 22.16 -3.08 3.18
C ALA A 19 22.30 -4.56 2.83
N GLN A 20 22.87 -4.86 1.67
CA GLN A 20 23.12 -6.24 1.20
C GLN A 20 21.86 -7.11 1.26
N CYS A 21 20.69 -6.54 0.97
CA CYS A 21 19.45 -7.26 0.75
C CYS A 21 19.46 -7.80 -0.67
N GLN A 22 19.17 -9.09 -0.85
CA GLN A 22 19.05 -9.67 -2.18
C GLN A 22 17.75 -9.19 -2.83
N VAL A 23 17.84 -8.65 -4.05
CA VAL A 23 16.70 -8.25 -4.88
C VAL A 23 16.89 -8.85 -6.27
N GLY A 24 16.19 -9.94 -6.56
CA GLY A 24 16.41 -10.69 -7.80
C GLY A 24 17.86 -11.17 -7.90
N GLU A 25 18.61 -10.60 -8.84
CA GLU A 25 20.04 -10.93 -9.08
C GLU A 25 21.03 -9.93 -8.47
N VAL A 26 20.57 -8.82 -7.90
CA VAL A 26 21.44 -7.77 -7.33
C VAL A 26 21.30 -7.70 -5.82
N GLN A 27 22.21 -6.95 -5.18
CA GLN A 27 22.11 -6.63 -3.76
C GLN A 27 22.02 -5.12 -3.56
N THR A 28 21.34 -4.72 -2.49
CA THR A 28 21.26 -3.31 -2.10
C THR A 28 22.58 -2.77 -1.57
N ASP A 29 22.82 -1.48 -1.78
CA ASP A 29 23.94 -0.73 -1.20
C ASP A 29 23.72 -0.41 0.29
N GLU A 30 24.65 0.33 0.91
CA GLU A 30 24.59 0.72 2.33
C GLU A 30 23.36 1.58 2.66
N GLN A 31 22.83 2.31 1.68
CA GLN A 31 21.65 3.15 1.82
C GLN A 31 20.36 2.41 1.44
N GLY A 32 20.46 1.12 1.11
CA GLY A 32 19.34 0.24 0.78
C GLY A 32 18.90 0.34 -0.69
N TYR A 33 19.56 1.12 -1.54
CA TYR A 33 19.19 1.26 -2.94
C TYR A 33 19.67 0.08 -3.77
N PHE A 34 18.93 -0.24 -4.83
CA PHE A 34 19.35 -1.21 -5.84
C PHE A 34 19.02 -0.73 -7.25
N THR A 35 19.69 -1.32 -8.24
CA THR A 35 19.40 -1.12 -9.65
C THR A 35 19.58 -2.44 -10.38
N ILE A 36 18.50 -2.97 -10.95
CA ILE A 36 18.55 -4.12 -11.85
C ILE A 36 18.68 -3.58 -13.27
N PRO A 37 19.75 -3.94 -14.00
CA PRO A 37 19.97 -3.42 -15.34
C PRO A 37 18.93 -3.95 -16.33
N GLU A 38 18.57 -3.10 -17.28
CA GLU A 38 17.76 -3.44 -18.45
C GLU A 38 18.30 -4.69 -19.17
N LYS A 39 17.42 -5.66 -19.46
CA LYS A 39 17.74 -6.81 -20.31
C LYS A 39 16.97 -6.71 -21.62
N ARG A 40 17.67 -6.65 -22.75
CA ARG A 40 17.07 -6.68 -24.09
C ARG A 40 17.44 -7.96 -24.80
N TYR A 41 16.44 -8.76 -25.15
CA TYR A 41 16.62 -9.81 -26.15
C TYR A 41 16.27 -9.21 -27.52
N HIS A 42 17.13 -9.41 -28.52
CA HIS A 42 16.84 -9.06 -29.91
C HIS A 42 15.80 -10.04 -30.46
N GLU A 43 14.52 -9.75 -30.26
CA GLU A 43 13.43 -10.44 -30.95
C GLU A 43 13.11 -9.69 -32.24
N PHE A 44 13.23 -10.37 -33.38
CA PHE A 44 12.66 -9.92 -34.64
C PHE A 44 11.13 -10.04 -34.54
N THR A 45 10.44 -8.97 -34.12
CA THR A 45 8.98 -8.91 -34.20
C THR A 45 8.57 -8.64 -35.64
N PHE A 46 7.91 -9.62 -36.27
CA PHE A 46 7.27 -9.46 -37.58
C PHE A 46 6.15 -8.42 -37.50
N ILE A 47 6.00 -7.62 -38.56
CA ILE A 47 4.95 -6.58 -38.67
C ILE A 47 3.58 -7.24 -38.46
N GLY A 48 2.89 -6.87 -37.38
CA GLY A 48 1.55 -7.35 -37.04
C GLY A 48 1.41 -8.14 -35.72
N ASN A 49 2.50 -8.49 -35.04
CA ASN A 49 2.43 -9.10 -33.71
C ASN A 49 2.54 -8.05 -32.59
N GLU A 50 1.58 -8.09 -31.65
CA GLU A 50 1.62 -7.31 -30.42
C GLU A 50 2.83 -7.73 -29.57
N ALA A 51 3.53 -6.75 -29.01
CA ALA A 51 4.72 -7.04 -28.23
C ALA A 51 4.35 -7.82 -26.95
N PRO A 52 5.08 -8.89 -26.60
CA PRO A 52 4.67 -9.78 -25.52
C PRO A 52 4.60 -9.05 -24.18
N ALA A 53 3.63 -9.40 -23.34
CA ALA A 53 3.52 -8.89 -22.00
C ALA A 53 4.81 -9.14 -21.20
N VAL A 54 5.19 -8.16 -20.38
CA VAL A 54 6.34 -8.28 -19.48
C VAL A 54 5.79 -8.51 -18.07
N HIS A 55 6.17 -9.63 -17.48
CA HIS A 55 5.88 -9.96 -16.09
C HIS A 55 7.19 -10.05 -15.31
N ILE A 56 7.23 -9.34 -14.19
CA ILE A 56 8.40 -9.26 -13.33
C ILE A 56 8.00 -9.86 -11.99
N HIS A 57 8.79 -10.85 -11.56
CA HIS A 57 8.70 -11.46 -10.25
C HIS A 57 10.12 -11.56 -9.69
N LEU A 58 10.47 -10.67 -8.78
CA LEU A 58 11.82 -10.61 -8.19
C LEU A 58 11.72 -10.86 -6.70
N GLU A 59 12.38 -11.90 -6.21
CA GLU A 59 12.44 -12.17 -4.78
C GLU A 59 13.24 -11.08 -4.06
N VAL A 60 12.76 -10.68 -2.89
CA VAL A 60 13.41 -9.72 -1.99
C VAL A 60 13.67 -10.45 -0.68
N LYS A 61 14.95 -10.69 -0.36
CA LYS A 61 15.35 -11.56 0.76
C LYS A 61 16.55 -10.99 1.52
N LYS A 62 16.45 -11.02 2.85
CA LYS A 62 17.54 -10.72 3.78
C LYS A 62 17.43 -11.65 4.99
N GLU A 63 18.55 -12.17 5.45
CA GLU A 63 18.59 -12.94 6.70
C GLU A 63 18.08 -12.09 7.87
N GLY A 64 17.22 -12.67 8.70
CA GLY A 64 16.56 -11.97 9.82
C GLY A 64 15.31 -11.18 9.44
N TYR A 65 14.86 -11.25 8.18
CA TYR A 65 13.64 -10.61 7.69
C TYR A 65 12.68 -11.62 7.05
N GLU A 66 11.39 -11.31 7.10
CA GLU A 66 10.36 -12.00 6.33
C GLU A 66 10.60 -11.74 4.83
N PRO A 67 10.62 -12.76 3.97
CA PRO A 67 10.83 -12.58 2.54
C PRO A 67 9.60 -11.98 1.86
N ASP A 68 9.82 -11.24 0.78
CA ASP A 68 8.77 -10.69 -0.07
C ASP A 68 9.16 -10.85 -1.56
N ALA A 69 8.32 -10.39 -2.46
CA ALA A 69 8.63 -10.34 -3.88
C ALA A 69 8.06 -9.08 -4.53
N ILE A 70 8.84 -8.47 -5.43
CA ILE A 70 8.36 -7.44 -6.35
C ILE A 70 7.57 -8.15 -7.44
N VAL A 71 6.31 -7.77 -7.61
CA VAL A 71 5.43 -8.30 -8.64
C VAL A 71 4.90 -7.14 -9.47
N MET A 72 5.32 -7.08 -10.73
CA MET A 72 4.88 -6.07 -11.68
C MET A 72 4.52 -6.71 -13.02
N GLY A 73 3.63 -6.05 -13.76
CA GLY A 73 3.27 -6.50 -15.09
C GLY A 73 2.93 -5.31 -15.96
N ASN A 74 3.35 -5.35 -17.22
CA ASN A 74 2.83 -4.47 -18.25
C ASN A 74 2.34 -5.34 -19.42
N PRO A 75 1.02 -5.40 -19.67
CA PRO A 75 0.47 -6.19 -20.77
C PRO A 75 0.96 -5.73 -22.14
N PHE A 76 1.37 -4.47 -22.27
CA PHE A 76 1.94 -3.88 -23.48
C PHE A 76 3.49 -3.74 -23.41
N GLY A 77 4.12 -4.36 -22.40
CA GLY A 77 5.49 -4.08 -21.96
C GLY A 77 6.59 -4.48 -22.95
N GLY A 78 6.32 -5.37 -23.91
CA GLY A 78 7.31 -5.75 -24.92
C GLY A 78 7.70 -4.60 -25.86
N ALA A 79 6.94 -3.51 -25.88
CA ALA A 79 7.19 -2.30 -26.69
C ALA A 79 7.85 -1.16 -25.89
N ALA A 80 8.26 -1.39 -24.64
CA ALA A 80 8.88 -0.35 -23.81
C ALA A 80 10.17 0.21 -24.46
N PRO A 81 10.31 1.54 -24.62
CA PRO A 81 11.50 2.14 -25.22
C PRO A 81 12.80 1.75 -24.50
N LYS A 82 13.92 1.75 -25.24
CA LYS A 82 15.26 1.62 -24.64
C LYS A 82 15.44 2.72 -23.58
N GLY A 83 16.00 2.38 -22.42
CA GLY A 83 16.15 3.28 -21.29
C GLY A 83 14.91 3.44 -20.41
N THR A 84 13.86 2.64 -20.63
CA THR A 84 12.71 2.61 -19.70
C THR A 84 13.17 2.22 -18.31
N VAL A 85 12.81 3.04 -17.31
CA VAL A 85 13.04 2.80 -15.89
C VAL A 85 11.69 2.58 -15.21
N TRP A 86 11.59 1.51 -14.42
CA TRP A 86 10.49 1.27 -13.50
C TRP A 86 10.99 1.51 -12.09
N ASP A 87 10.43 2.52 -11.44
CA ASP A 87 10.63 2.77 -10.02
C ASP A 87 9.65 1.92 -9.22
N VAL A 88 10.15 1.13 -8.28
CA VAL A 88 9.33 0.31 -7.37
C VAL A 88 9.13 0.97 -6.02
N HIS A 89 9.57 2.22 -5.86
CA HIS A 89 9.55 2.98 -4.63
C HIS A 89 10.30 2.30 -3.48
N ASP A 90 10.05 2.77 -2.26
CA ASP A 90 10.57 2.15 -1.04
C ASP A 90 9.81 0.86 -0.72
N ILE A 91 10.52 -0.26 -0.76
CA ILE A 91 10.06 -1.58 -0.35
C ILE A 91 10.37 -1.77 1.13
N TYR A 92 9.42 -2.32 1.88
CA TYR A 92 9.58 -2.53 3.31
C TYR A 92 9.60 -4.01 3.67
N LEU A 93 10.71 -4.49 4.24
CA LEU A 93 10.81 -5.81 4.82
C LEU A 93 10.62 -5.76 6.33
N LYS A 94 9.81 -6.68 6.84
CA LYS A 94 9.60 -6.86 8.28
C LYS A 94 10.71 -7.74 8.85
N LYS A 95 11.41 -7.30 9.90
CA LYS A 95 12.31 -8.19 10.65
C LYS A 95 11.47 -9.30 11.29
N ILE A 96 12.05 -10.49 11.39
CA ILE A 96 11.40 -11.60 12.12
C ILE A 96 11.10 -11.14 13.55
N ASP A 97 9.88 -11.38 14.01
CA ASP A 97 9.34 -10.94 15.30
C ASP A 97 9.28 -9.42 15.54
N GLN A 98 9.50 -8.60 14.51
CA GLN A 98 9.34 -7.15 14.61
C GLN A 98 7.90 -6.78 14.90
N LYS A 99 7.72 -5.97 15.94
CA LYS A 99 6.46 -5.32 16.26
C LYS A 99 6.50 -3.91 15.73
N ILE A 100 5.57 -3.55 14.85
CA ILE A 100 5.29 -2.15 14.52
C ILE A 100 4.25 -1.63 15.51
N THR A 101 4.32 -0.35 15.82
CA THR A 101 3.32 0.34 16.66
C THR A 101 2.20 0.88 15.77
N MET A 102 0.99 0.96 16.29
CA MET A 102 -0.16 1.53 15.58
C MET A 102 0.07 3.00 15.25
N GLU A 103 0.77 3.77 16.11
CA GLU A 103 1.13 5.17 15.84
C GLU A 103 1.83 5.31 14.49
N ARG A 104 2.91 4.54 14.27
CA ARG A 104 3.64 4.51 12.99
C ARG A 104 2.80 4.07 11.80
N VAL A 105 1.79 3.22 12.01
CA VAL A 105 0.88 2.79 10.95
C VAL A 105 -0.14 3.88 10.62
N LEU A 106 -0.59 4.66 11.59
CA LEU A 106 -1.61 5.68 11.36
C LEU A 106 -1.02 6.99 10.84
N GLU A 107 0.12 7.41 11.38
CA GLU A 107 0.61 8.76 11.21
C GLU A 107 1.06 9.10 9.79
N ASN A 108 0.63 10.27 9.33
CA ASN A 108 1.11 10.97 8.13
C ASN A 108 0.83 10.29 6.79
N VAL A 109 0.07 9.20 6.74
CA VAL A 109 -0.32 8.54 5.49
C VAL A 109 -1.80 8.78 5.22
N GLU A 110 -2.14 9.20 4.00
CA GLU A 110 -3.53 9.25 3.57
C GLU A 110 -4.03 7.84 3.27
N ARG A 111 -5.17 7.49 3.85
CA ARG A 111 -5.76 6.15 3.73
C ARG A 111 -7.12 6.23 3.08
N GLU A 112 -7.34 5.38 2.10
CA GLU A 112 -8.70 4.99 1.76
C GLU A 112 -9.25 4.14 2.91
N VAL A 113 -10.48 4.41 3.35
CA VAL A 113 -11.11 3.71 4.45
C VAL A 113 -12.49 3.20 4.12
N VAL A 114 -12.82 2.05 4.72
CA VAL A 114 -14.16 1.46 4.70
C VAL A 114 -14.63 1.36 6.14
N TYR A 115 -15.83 1.86 6.40
CA TYR A 115 -16.53 1.62 7.65
C TYR A 115 -17.82 0.85 7.37
N THR A 116 -18.18 -0.06 8.26
CA THR A 116 -19.38 -0.90 8.13
C THR A 116 -20.38 -0.60 9.24
N GLU A 117 -21.63 -1.06 9.06
CA GLU A 117 -22.69 -0.88 10.06
C GLU A 117 -22.43 -1.68 11.35
N ASP A 118 -21.74 -2.83 11.25
CA ASP A 118 -21.30 -3.64 12.40
C ASP A 118 -20.04 -3.10 13.10
N GLY A 119 -19.67 -1.84 12.81
CA GLY A 119 -18.62 -1.12 13.53
C GLY A 119 -17.20 -1.48 13.12
N LEU A 120 -16.98 -2.15 11.98
CA LEU A 120 -15.65 -2.35 11.44
C LEU A 120 -15.16 -1.05 10.78
N LEU A 121 -13.90 -0.69 11.02
CA LEU A 121 -13.20 0.40 10.33
C LEU A 121 -11.86 -0.13 9.82
N VAL A 122 -11.67 -0.08 8.51
CA VAL A 122 -10.48 -0.64 7.84
C VAL A 122 -9.86 0.44 6.97
N GLY A 123 -8.53 0.53 6.98
CA GLY A 123 -7.80 1.49 6.17
C GLY A 123 -6.66 0.85 5.39
N PHE A 124 -6.44 1.38 4.20
CA PHE A 124 -5.36 1.04 3.29
C PHE A 124 -4.78 2.33 2.68
N PRO A 125 -3.46 2.46 2.45
CA PRO A 125 -2.88 3.62 1.78
C PRO A 125 -3.63 3.99 0.51
N ASN A 126 -3.89 5.28 0.31
CA ASN A 126 -4.54 5.75 -0.90
C ASN A 126 -3.56 5.64 -2.08
N MET A 127 -3.86 4.73 -3.02
CA MET A 127 -3.03 4.42 -4.18
C MET A 127 -2.76 5.60 -5.13
N GLU A 128 -3.58 6.66 -5.09
CA GLU A 128 -3.41 7.86 -5.92
C GLU A 128 -2.55 8.93 -5.25
N LYS A 129 -2.41 8.87 -3.92
CA LYS A 129 -1.76 9.90 -3.10
C LYS A 129 -0.44 9.44 -2.48
N GLU A 130 -0.24 8.13 -2.38
CA GLU A 130 0.89 7.52 -1.70
C GLU A 130 1.79 6.75 -2.68
N GLU A 131 3.09 6.70 -2.38
CA GLU A 131 4.03 5.87 -3.12
C GLU A 131 3.94 4.43 -2.63
N ILE A 132 3.36 3.57 -3.45
CA ILE A 132 3.04 2.20 -3.07
C ILE A 132 3.96 1.22 -3.78
N PRO A 133 4.78 0.46 -3.03
CA PRO A 133 5.66 -0.50 -3.65
C PRO A 133 4.86 -1.69 -4.20
N PRO A 134 5.16 -2.18 -5.41
CA PRO A 134 4.44 -3.26 -6.04
C PRO A 134 4.91 -4.63 -5.51
N THR A 135 4.79 -4.86 -4.20
CA THR A 135 5.19 -6.12 -3.57
C THR A 135 4.03 -7.09 -3.38
N LEU A 136 4.35 -8.37 -3.19
CA LEU A 136 3.35 -9.40 -2.93
C LEU A 136 2.65 -9.17 -1.59
N SER A 137 3.38 -8.79 -0.54
CA SER A 137 2.79 -8.44 0.77
C SER A 137 1.77 -7.30 0.66
N MET A 138 2.12 -6.22 -0.04
CA MET A 138 1.24 -5.08 -0.29
C MET A 138 0.00 -5.50 -1.09
N ARG A 139 0.18 -6.26 -2.18
CA ARG A 139 -0.94 -6.77 -3.01
C ARG A 139 -1.89 -7.65 -2.23
N ASN A 140 -1.38 -8.48 -1.31
CA ASN A 140 -2.22 -9.33 -0.46
C ASN A 140 -3.09 -8.49 0.49
N ARG A 141 -2.54 -7.42 1.08
CA ARG A 141 -3.30 -6.49 1.93
C ARG A 141 -4.32 -5.67 1.13
N GLN A 142 -3.98 -5.25 -0.08
CA GLN A 142 -4.93 -4.60 -0.98
C GLN A 142 -6.10 -5.52 -1.34
N ALA A 143 -5.82 -6.77 -1.72
CA ALA A 143 -6.86 -7.74 -2.03
C ALA A 143 -7.81 -8.00 -0.84
N LEU A 144 -7.28 -8.03 0.38
CA LEU A 144 -8.08 -8.11 1.61
C LEU A 144 -8.97 -6.86 1.78
N PHE A 145 -8.38 -5.67 1.64
CA PHE A 145 -9.12 -4.41 1.73
C PHE A 145 -10.24 -4.32 0.68
N ASP A 146 -9.94 -4.64 -0.57
CA ASP A 146 -10.91 -4.66 -1.68
C ASP A 146 -12.04 -5.67 -1.42
N SER A 147 -11.72 -6.85 -0.87
CA SER A 147 -12.73 -7.83 -0.48
C SER A 147 -13.68 -7.29 0.60
N ILE A 148 -13.15 -6.60 1.61
CA ILE A 148 -13.96 -5.97 2.67
C ILE A 148 -14.80 -4.84 2.10
N LYS A 149 -14.21 -3.99 1.26
CA LYS A 149 -14.89 -2.90 0.54
C LYS A 149 -16.07 -3.41 -0.27
N LYS A 150 -15.89 -4.52 -0.99
CA LYS A 150 -16.93 -5.20 -1.78
C LYS A 150 -18.06 -5.75 -0.92
N ALA A 151 -17.71 -6.37 0.21
CA ALA A 151 -18.71 -6.90 1.14
C ALA A 151 -19.53 -5.77 1.80
N ALA A 152 -18.88 -4.65 2.13
CA ALA A 152 -19.53 -3.50 2.77
C ALA A 152 -20.46 -2.72 1.81
N ASN A 153 -20.14 -2.68 0.51
CA ASN A 153 -20.87 -1.89 -0.49
C ASN A 153 -21.17 -2.67 -1.78
N PRO A 154 -21.91 -3.79 -1.73
CA PRO A 154 -22.08 -4.70 -2.86
C PRO A 154 -22.81 -4.08 -4.05
N GLN A 155 -23.67 -3.08 -3.82
CA GLN A 155 -24.45 -2.40 -4.85
C GLN A 155 -23.73 -1.22 -5.53
N LYS A 156 -22.57 -0.77 -5.02
CA LYS A 156 -21.88 0.45 -5.47
C LYS A 156 -20.56 0.21 -6.20
N TYR A 157 -20.28 -1.03 -6.63
CA TYR A 157 -18.97 -1.42 -7.18
C TYR A 157 -18.61 -0.81 -8.55
N THR A 158 -19.38 0.15 -9.05
CA THR A 158 -18.98 1.01 -10.18
C THR A 158 -18.37 2.35 -9.72
N HIS A 159 -18.72 2.87 -8.53
CA HIS A 159 -18.33 4.21 -8.06
C HIS A 159 -18.31 4.30 -6.51
N SER A 160 -17.60 3.39 -5.82
CA SER A 160 -17.51 3.44 -4.35
C SER A 160 -16.86 4.76 -3.91
N PRO A 161 -17.48 5.54 -3.01
CA PRO A 161 -16.86 6.78 -2.55
C PRO A 161 -15.52 6.45 -1.89
N MET A 162 -14.45 7.10 -2.37
CA MET A 162 -13.12 7.04 -1.78
C MET A 162 -13.15 7.85 -0.49
N ASN A 163 -13.70 7.28 0.58
CA ASN A 163 -13.58 7.89 1.89
C ASN A 163 -12.11 7.87 2.27
N ASN A 164 -11.57 9.03 2.60
CA ASN A 164 -10.18 9.18 2.99
C ASN A 164 -10.08 9.52 4.46
N MET A 165 -9.02 9.03 5.09
CA MET A 165 -8.70 9.29 6.48
C MET A 165 -7.21 9.57 6.61
N ARG A 166 -6.86 10.59 7.39
CA ARG A 166 -5.48 10.91 7.72
C ARG A 166 -5.35 11.24 9.19
N PHE A 167 -4.40 10.59 9.85
CA PHE A 167 -3.99 10.87 11.22
C PHE A 167 -2.72 11.72 11.20
N LYS A 168 -2.68 12.79 11.98
CA LYS A 168 -1.51 13.68 12.03
C LYS A 168 -1.46 14.42 13.37
N ARG A 169 -0.47 14.12 14.22
CA ARG A 169 -0.25 14.84 15.49
C ARG A 169 -1.53 14.99 16.31
N GLU A 170 -2.16 13.87 16.63
CA GLU A 170 -3.44 13.81 17.38
C GLU A 170 -4.68 14.37 16.63
N ASP A 171 -4.51 15.07 15.49
CA ASP A 171 -5.63 15.42 14.61
C ASP A 171 -6.01 14.22 13.71
N ILE A 172 -7.31 14.10 13.44
CA ILE A 172 -7.85 13.22 12.40
C ILE A 172 -8.64 14.04 11.38
N TYR A 173 -8.39 13.77 10.11
CA TYR A 173 -9.15 14.32 8.98
C TYR A 173 -9.85 13.18 8.28
N PHE A 174 -11.17 13.26 8.17
CA PHE A 174 -11.98 12.28 7.45
C PHE A 174 -12.75 12.96 6.33
N THR A 175 -12.48 12.58 5.10
CA THR A 175 -13.16 13.10 3.91
C THR A 175 -14.07 12.01 3.35
N GLU A 176 -15.35 12.33 3.17
CA GLU A 176 -16.30 11.44 2.48
C GLU A 176 -16.97 12.16 1.32
N TYR A 177 -17.28 11.39 0.28
CA TYR A 177 -18.12 11.87 -0.81
C TYR A 177 -19.60 11.72 -0.44
N LEU A 178 -20.32 12.82 -0.57
CA LEU A 178 -21.73 12.95 -0.23
C LEU A 178 -22.66 12.46 -1.35
N ASP A 179 -22.14 12.26 -2.56
CA ASP A 179 -22.88 11.74 -3.70
C ASP A 179 -22.13 10.60 -4.41
N GLY A 180 -22.89 9.78 -5.15
CA GLY A 180 -22.33 8.66 -5.92
C GLY A 180 -21.60 9.06 -7.21
N GLN A 181 -21.62 10.36 -7.57
CA GLN A 181 -20.87 10.91 -8.69
C GLN A 181 -19.52 11.49 -8.27
N MET A 182 -19.21 11.47 -6.96
CA MET A 182 -18.01 12.04 -6.35
C MET A 182 -17.81 13.52 -6.67
N THR A 183 -18.91 14.27 -6.84
CA THR A 183 -18.86 15.72 -7.15
C THR A 183 -18.95 16.61 -5.93
N LYS A 184 -19.38 16.04 -4.80
CA LYS A 184 -19.51 16.72 -3.52
C LYS A 184 -18.84 15.89 -2.45
N ASP A 185 -17.88 16.48 -1.78
CA ASP A 185 -17.23 15.93 -0.60
C ASP A 185 -17.41 16.84 0.60
N THR A 186 -17.11 16.29 1.77
CA THR A 186 -16.97 17.06 2.99
C THR A 186 -15.85 16.49 3.82
N THR A 187 -15.18 17.35 4.57
CA THR A 187 -14.09 16.95 5.46
C THR A 187 -14.46 17.25 6.91
N TYR A 188 -14.47 16.20 7.72
CA TYR A 188 -14.66 16.26 9.15
C TYR A 188 -13.30 16.26 9.83
N ARG A 189 -13.01 17.33 10.57
CA ARG A 189 -11.87 17.36 11.48
C ARG A 189 -12.30 16.84 12.86
N GLY A 190 -11.41 16.09 13.48
CA GLY A 190 -11.52 15.64 14.84
C GLY A 190 -10.16 15.47 15.48
N GLU A 191 -10.17 14.82 16.63
CA GLU A 191 -8.99 14.42 17.39
C GLU A 191 -9.02 12.90 17.57
N TYR A 192 -7.85 12.30 17.79
CA TYR A 192 -7.75 10.90 18.16
C TYR A 192 -6.78 10.70 19.32
N LEU A 193 -7.01 9.65 20.08
CA LEU A 193 -6.13 9.21 21.16
C LEU A 193 -5.86 7.72 21.04
N LEU A 194 -4.58 7.35 21.01
CA LEU A 194 -4.13 5.97 20.90
C LEU A 194 -3.55 5.50 22.23
N PHE A 195 -4.02 4.36 22.74
CA PHE A 195 -3.50 3.72 23.94
C PHE A 195 -2.87 2.36 23.62
N LEU A 196 -1.55 2.26 23.83
CA LEU A 196 -0.77 1.02 23.83
C LEU A 196 -1.06 0.11 22.63
N ASP A 197 -1.16 0.69 21.43
CA ASP A 197 -1.46 -0.01 20.15
C ASP A 197 -2.74 -0.86 20.13
N SER A 198 -3.58 -0.77 21.16
CA SER A 198 -4.70 -1.70 21.38
C SER A 198 -6.05 -1.01 21.31
N LEU A 199 -6.09 0.29 21.63
CA LEU A 199 -7.32 1.07 21.72
C LEU A 199 -7.13 2.44 21.07
N LEU A 200 -8.03 2.79 20.16
CA LEU A 200 -8.09 4.09 19.51
C LEU A 200 -9.42 4.77 19.85
N ILE A 201 -9.36 6.00 20.32
CA ILE A 201 -10.55 6.85 20.52
C ILE A 201 -10.53 7.90 19.41
N ILE A 202 -11.64 8.01 18.68
CA ILE A 202 -11.83 9.00 17.63
C ILE A 202 -12.96 9.95 18.05
N GLU A 203 -12.63 11.23 18.19
CA GLU A 203 -13.58 12.29 18.52
C GLU A 203 -13.77 13.22 17.32
N THR A 204 -14.93 13.15 16.68
CA THR A 204 -15.25 13.95 15.49
C THR A 204 -16.74 14.20 15.37
N LYS A 205 -17.14 15.15 14.53
CA LYS A 205 -18.55 15.43 14.22
C LYS A 205 -19.19 14.37 13.32
N HIS A 206 -18.40 13.52 12.67
CA HIS A 206 -18.94 12.46 11.82
C HIS A 206 -19.48 11.28 12.67
N PRO A 207 -20.79 10.99 12.63
CA PRO A 207 -21.44 10.14 13.63
C PRO A 207 -21.04 8.66 13.55
N ARG A 208 -20.61 8.18 12.38
CA ARG A 208 -20.30 6.74 12.20
C ARG A 208 -18.89 6.36 12.62
N ILE A 209 -17.93 7.28 12.46
CA ILE A 209 -16.51 7.04 12.77
C ILE A 209 -16.12 7.51 14.17
N LYS A 210 -16.96 8.34 14.82
CA LYS A 210 -16.76 8.71 16.22
C LYS A 210 -16.93 7.47 17.11
N GLY A 211 -16.04 7.30 18.08
CA GLY A 211 -16.18 6.30 19.13
C GLY A 211 -14.84 5.70 19.57
N MET A 212 -14.94 4.66 20.39
CA MET A 212 -13.79 3.86 20.82
C MET A 212 -13.67 2.63 19.94
N TYR A 213 -12.44 2.24 19.63
CA TYR A 213 -12.14 1.11 18.76
C TYR A 213 -11.02 0.28 19.39
N TYR A 214 -11.17 -1.04 19.41
CA TYR A 214 -10.04 -1.91 19.65
C TYR A 214 -9.36 -2.29 18.33
N THR A 215 -8.06 -2.55 18.41
CA THR A 215 -7.24 -2.95 17.27
C THR A 215 -7.37 -4.46 17.02
N GLU A 216 -7.91 -4.85 15.85
CA GLU A 216 -8.04 -6.26 15.45
C GLU A 216 -6.79 -6.77 14.73
N ASP A 217 -6.26 -5.99 13.79
CA ASP A 217 -5.10 -6.35 12.97
C ASP A 217 -4.46 -5.08 12.39
N PHE A 218 -3.15 -5.06 12.21
CA PHE A 218 -2.46 -4.00 11.50
C PHE A 218 -1.06 -4.42 11.05
N ASP A 219 -0.61 -3.78 9.97
CA ASP A 219 0.78 -3.76 9.54
C ASP A 219 1.10 -2.42 8.87
N LYS A 220 2.24 -2.30 8.19
CA LYS A 220 2.66 -1.05 7.57
C LYS A 220 1.63 -0.47 6.57
N TYR A 221 0.88 -1.32 5.88
CA TYR A 221 -0.03 -0.91 4.80
C TYR A 221 -1.50 -1.08 5.18
N PHE A 222 -1.81 -1.50 6.38
CA PHE A 222 -3.17 -1.91 6.70
C PHE A 222 -3.47 -1.70 8.17
N PHE A 223 -4.68 -1.26 8.46
CA PHE A 223 -5.24 -1.38 9.79
C PHE A 223 -6.66 -1.90 9.73
N LYS A 224 -7.04 -2.60 10.79
CA LYS A 224 -8.38 -3.10 11.03
C LYS A 224 -8.75 -2.83 12.48
N LEU A 225 -9.80 -2.05 12.65
CA LEU A 225 -10.29 -1.58 13.93
C LEU A 225 -11.76 -2.01 14.09
N ARG A 226 -12.15 -2.29 15.33
CA ARG A 226 -13.52 -2.65 15.67
C ARG A 226 -14.05 -1.72 16.73
N LYS A 227 -15.18 -1.10 16.43
CA LYS A 227 -15.89 -0.23 17.35
C LYS A 227 -16.31 -0.99 18.61
N ILE A 228 -16.15 -0.35 19.75
CA ILE A 228 -16.64 -0.81 21.04
C ILE A 228 -17.99 -0.15 21.27
N ASP A 229 -19.00 -0.97 21.58
CA ASP A 229 -20.35 -0.53 21.94
C ASP A 229 -20.41 0.04 23.37
#